data_AF-A0A3B9GI11-F1
#
_entry.id   AF-A0A3B9GI11-F1
#
_cell.length_a   1.000
_cell.length_b   1.000
_cell.length_c   1.000
_cell.angle_alpha   90.00
_cell.angle_beta   90.00
_cell.angle_gamma   90.00
#
_symmetry.space_group_name_H-M   'P 1'
#
loop_
_entity.id
_entity.type
_entity.pdbx_description
1 polymer ?
#
loop_
_entity_poly.entity_id
_entity_poly.type
_entity_poly.pdbx_seq_one_letter_code
_entity_poly.pdbx_strand_id
1 'polypeptide(L)' 'MGQVSKNSRTSSTTHRFFCPCGGEVKMKTLFEDGKVKNVAECEKCKRSERRPSDFS' A
#
# COMPACT_ATOMS: atom_id res chain seq x y z
N MET A 1 -31.60 -5.68 -20.43
CA MET A 1 -30.67 -6.30 -19.46
C MET A 1 -29.28 -5.72 -19.71
N GLY A 2 -28.91 -4.68 -18.96
CA GLY A 2 -27.61 -4.02 -19.11
C GLY A 2 -26.50 -4.93 -18.57
N GLN A 3 -25.48 -5.17 -19.39
CA GLN A 3 -24.31 -5.95 -18.99
C GLN A 3 -23.68 -5.29 -17.75
N VAL A 4 -23.79 -5.96 -16.62
CA VAL A 4 -23.04 -5.64 -15.41
C VAL A 4 -21.56 -5.67 -15.80
N SER A 5 -20.91 -4.52 -15.73
CA SER A 5 -19.49 -4.38 -16.01
C SER A 5 -18.72 -5.38 -15.13
N LYS A 6 -18.05 -6.34 -15.76
CA LYS A 6 -17.18 -7.36 -15.13
C LYS A 6 -15.89 -6.75 -14.54
N ASN A 7 -15.88 -5.45 -14.27
CA ASN A 7 -14.80 -4.76 -13.58
C ASN A 7 -15.06 -4.56 -12.08
N SER A 8 -16.18 -5.06 -11.54
CA SER A 8 -16.35 -5.23 -10.09
C SER A 8 -15.63 -6.50 -9.62
N ARG A 9 -14.33 -6.61 -9.93
CA ARG A 9 -13.43 -7.46 -9.15
C ARG A 9 -13.04 -6.63 -7.93
N THR A 10 -13.70 -6.83 -6.80
CA THR A 10 -13.33 -7.79 -5.76
C THR A 10 -12.75 -6.97 -4.63
N SER A 11 -13.41 -7.01 -3.47
CA SER A 11 -12.87 -6.72 -2.14
C SER A 11 -11.58 -5.90 -2.14
N SER A 12 -11.67 -4.62 -1.79
CA SER A 12 -10.55 -3.86 -1.24
C SER A 12 -10.08 -4.53 0.05
N THR A 13 -9.55 -5.75 -0.05
CA THR A 13 -8.73 -6.34 0.98
C THR A 13 -7.53 -5.43 1.01
N THR A 14 -7.52 -4.50 1.96
CA THR A 14 -6.31 -3.81 2.36
C THR A 14 -5.30 -4.91 2.65
N HIS A 15 -4.46 -5.24 1.67
CA HIS A 15 -3.44 -6.26 1.84
C HIS A 15 -2.58 -5.78 3.01
N ARG A 16 -2.69 -6.46 4.14
CA ARG A 16 -1.92 -6.15 5.34
C ARG A 16 -0.52 -6.63 5.05
N PHE A 17 0.36 -5.68 4.77
CA PHE A 17 1.77 -5.96 4.54
C PHE A 17 2.49 -5.94 5.88
N PHE A 18 3.39 -6.89 6.08
CA PHE A 18 4.19 -6.98 7.29
C PHE A 18 5.66 -6.91 6.91
N CYS A 19 6.41 -6.13 7.67
CA CYS A 19 7.87 -6.07 7.58
C CYS A 19 8.48 -7.29 8.26
N PRO A 20 9.67 -7.77 7.85
CA PRO A 20 10.41 -8.87 8.51
C PRO A 20 10.73 -8.55 9.97
N CYS A 21 10.70 -7.26 10.33
CA CYS A 21 10.82 -6.79 11.69
C CYS A 21 9.59 -7.06 12.58
N GLY A 22 8.49 -7.59 12.01
CA GLY A 22 7.22 -7.88 12.66
C GLY A 22 6.30 -6.66 12.84
N GLY A 23 6.57 -5.56 12.14
CA GLY A 23 5.72 -4.37 12.13
C GLY A 23 4.77 -4.36 10.94
N GLU A 24 3.57 -3.81 11.10
CA GLU A 24 2.64 -3.57 9.99
C GLU A 24 3.21 -2.45 9.10
N VAL A 25 3.14 -2.66 7.79
CA VAL A 25 3.55 -1.70 6.76
C VAL A 25 2.30 -0.97 6.29
N LYS A 26 2.25 0.33 6.57
CA LYS A 26 1.16 1.22 6.16
C LYS A 26 1.58 2.00 4.94
N MET A 27 0.69 2.04 3.96
CA MET A 27 0.85 2.88 2.78
C MET A 27 0.56 4.33 3.16
N LYS A 28 1.50 5.23 2.88
CA LYS A 28 1.36 6.68 3.03
C LYS A 28 1.52 7.34 1.67
N THR A 29 0.66 8.31 1.40
CA THR A 29 0.80 9.17 0.24
C THR A 29 1.38 10.50 0.70
N LEU A 30 2.61 10.79 0.29
CA LEU A 30 3.31 12.04 0.57
C LEU A 30 3.16 12.98 -0.62
N PHE A 31 2.85 14.24 -0.35
CA PHE A 31 2.79 15.28 -1.37
C PHE A 31 4.00 16.20 -1.20
N GLU A 32 4.98 16.10 -2.09
CA GLU A 32 6.19 16.94 -2.08
C GLU A 32 6.36 17.59 -3.45
N ASP A 33 6.65 18.90 -3.47
CA ASP A 33 7.02 19.64 -4.68
C ASP A 33 5.98 19.52 -5.82
N GLY A 34 4.69 19.53 -5.46
CA GLY A 34 3.57 19.38 -6.39
C GLY A 34 3.38 17.95 -6.94
N LYS A 35 4.15 16.97 -6.47
CA LYS A 35 4.10 15.57 -6.90
C LYS A 35 3.60 14.66 -5.78
N VAL A 36 2.65 13.80 -6.14
CA VAL A 36 2.16 12.72 -5.28
C VAL A 36 3.16 11.56 -5.30
N LYS A 37 3.72 11.21 -4.15
CA LYS A 37 4.54 10.02 -3.95
C LYS A 37 3.79 9.04 -3.07
N ASN A 38 3.65 7.80 -3.51
CA ASN A 38 3.16 6.71 -2.66
C ASN A 38 4.36 5.98 -2.07
N VAL A 39 4.43 5.90 -0.74
CA VAL A 39 5.49 5.22 0.00
C VAL A 39 4.85 4.26 1.00
N ALA A 40 5.50 3.14 1.27
CA ALA A 40 5.10 2.18 2.28
C ALA A 40 6.02 2.36 3.49
N GLU A 41 5.48 2.66 4.68
CA GLU A 41 6.24 2.88 5.92
C GLU A 41 5.91 1.80 6.95
N CYS A 42 6.93 1.19 7.54
CA CYS A 42 6.74 0.26 8.65
C CYS A 42 6.66 1.00 10.00
N GLU A 43 5.65 0.67 10.82
CA GLU A 43 5.45 1.31 12.13
C GLU A 43 6.55 0.99 13.15
N LYS A 44 7.26 -0.14 13.00
CA LYS A 44 8.23 -0.62 14.00
C LYS A 44 9.65 -0.15 13.72
N CYS A 45 10.09 -0.21 12.46
CA CYS A 45 11.45 0.17 12.07
C CYS A 45 11.52 1.54 11.39
N LYS A 46 10.37 2.20 11.14
CA LYS A 46 10.25 3.46 10.37
C LYS A 46 10.90 3.40 8.98
N ARG A 47 11.21 2.21 8.48
CA ARG A 47 11.73 2.03 7.12
C ARG A 47 10.62 2.40 6.15
N SER A 48 10.94 3.25 5.19
CA SER A 48 10.05 3.69 4.13
C SER A 48 10.58 3.20 2.79
N GLU A 49 9.77 2.43 2.08
CA GLU A 49 10.12 1.87 0.76
C GLU A 49 9.06 2.25 -0.27
N ARG A 50 9.39 2.10 -1.55
CA ARG A 50 8.47 2.48 -2.64
C ARG A 50 7.33 1.48 -2.80
N ARG A 51 7.55 0.21 -2.41
CA ARG A 51 6.58 -0.85 -2.52
C ARG A 51 6.58 -1.67 -1.24
N PRO A 52 5.41 -2.12 -0.77
CA PRO A 52 5.34 -2.98 0.41
C PRO A 52 5.94 -4.38 0.18
N SER A 53 6.13 -4.81 -1.07
CA SER A 53 6.85 -6.05 -1.42
C SER A 53 8.36 -5.96 -1.25
N ASP A 54 8.91 -4.75 -1.08
CA ASP A 54 10.35 -4.52 -0.86
C ASP A 54 10.75 -4.88 0.58
N PHE A 55 9.78 -4.90 1.49
CA PHE A 55 9.91 -5.43 2.84
C PHE A 55 9.95 -6.98 2.86
N SER A 56 10.39 -7.65 1.80
CA SER A 56 10.50 -9.12 1.72
C SER A 56 11.68 -9.68 2.49
#